data_AF-A0A0U5I7Z0-F1
#
_entry.id   AF-A0A0U5I7Z0-F1
#
_cell.length_a   1.000
_cell.length_b   1.000
_cell.length_c   1.000
_cell.angle_alpha   90.00
_cell.angle_beta   90.00
_cell.angle_gamma   90.00
#
_symmetry.space_group_name_H-M   'P 1'
#
loop_
_entity.id
_entity.type
_entity.pdbx_description
1 polymer ?
#
loop_
_entity_poly.entity_id
_entity_poly.type
_entity_poly.pdbx_seq_one_letter_code
_entity_poly.pdbx_strand_id
1 'polypeptide(L)'
;MRVAAGAIAKKYLVEHAGISVRGYLSQLGPIRPAGFDWDQVERNPFFCPCAATVPLLEAYMDDLRKEGNSIGAAITVVATGMPTGLGEPVFDRLDADIAHAMMSINAVKGVEIGAGFACVEQKGTEHRDEMTPAGFLSNHAGGILGGISSGQDVLVRIALKPTSSIRLPGRTIDTSGQAAEVVTKGRHDPCVGIRATPIAEAMLALVLMDHLLRHRGQNTGVVPPTSPIAA
;
A
#
# COMPACT_ATOMS: atom_id res chain seq x y z
N MET A 1 7.04 15.17 6.84
CA MET A 1 7.85 14.35 7.79
C MET A 1 7.94 12.88 7.38
N ARG A 2 6.83 12.13 7.32
CA ARG A 2 6.84 10.68 6.99
C ARG A 2 7.60 10.35 5.69
N VAL A 3 7.29 11.04 4.60
CA VAL A 3 7.96 10.83 3.29
C VAL A 3 9.48 11.09 3.36
N ALA A 4 9.91 12.13 4.08
CA ALA A 4 11.33 12.44 4.23
C ALA A 4 12.08 11.36 5.04
N ALA A 5 11.49 10.89 6.14
CA ALA A 5 12.05 9.77 6.91
C ALA A 5 12.05 8.47 6.09
N GLY A 6 10.97 8.20 5.35
CA GLY A 6 10.86 7.08 4.44
C GLY A 6 11.92 7.09 3.34
N ALA A 7 12.32 8.26 2.82
CA ALA A 7 13.39 8.35 1.84
C ALA A 7 14.74 7.86 2.41
N ILE A 8 15.03 8.15 3.67
CA ILE A 8 16.22 7.63 4.36
C ILE A 8 16.13 6.11 4.50
N ALA A 9 14.97 5.60 4.94
CA ALA A 9 14.72 4.15 5.06
C ALA A 9 14.85 3.44 3.70
N LYS A 10 14.19 3.94 2.64
CA LYS A 10 14.27 3.40 1.27
C LYS A 10 15.72 3.33 0.80
N LYS A 11 16.50 4.40 0.99
CA LYS A 11 17.91 4.41 0.60
C LYS A 11 18.71 3.32 1.32
N TYR A 12 18.60 3.24 2.64
CA TYR A 12 19.32 2.23 3.42
C TYR A 12 18.93 0.81 3.03
N LEU A 13 17.62 0.56 2.88
CA LEU A 13 17.06 -0.74 2.51
C LEU A 13 17.61 -1.23 1.15
N VAL A 14 17.67 -0.34 0.14
CA VAL A 14 18.24 -0.66 -1.16
C VAL A 14 19.73 -0.99 -1.03
N GLU A 15 20.50 -0.12 -0.37
CA GLU A 15 21.97 -0.23 -0.32
C GLU A 15 22.46 -1.41 0.54
N HIS A 16 21.75 -1.78 1.60
CA HIS A 16 22.23 -2.73 2.60
C HIS A 16 21.44 -4.05 2.67
N ALA A 17 20.22 -4.09 2.14
CA ALA A 17 19.37 -5.27 2.16
C ALA A 17 18.85 -5.67 0.77
N GLY A 18 19.11 -4.88 -0.28
CA GLY A 18 18.57 -5.12 -1.62
C GLY A 18 17.06 -4.92 -1.73
N ILE A 19 16.42 -4.34 -0.71
CA ILE A 19 14.97 -4.18 -0.65
C ILE A 19 14.57 -2.90 -1.38
N SER A 20 13.68 -3.02 -2.38
CA SER A 20 13.12 -1.88 -3.12
C SER A 20 11.63 -1.74 -2.83
N VAL A 21 11.18 -0.51 -2.53
CA VAL A 21 9.78 -0.22 -2.22
C VAL A 21 9.18 0.71 -3.27
N ARG A 22 8.13 0.27 -3.94
CA ARG A 22 7.44 1.03 -5.00
C ARG A 22 5.93 0.87 -4.88
N GLY A 23 5.18 1.93 -5.13
CA GLY A 23 3.72 1.93 -5.09
C GLY A 23 3.11 2.50 -6.35
N TYR A 24 1.85 2.16 -6.59
CA TYR A 24 1.08 2.63 -7.73
C TYR A 24 -0.41 2.71 -7.41
N LEU A 25 -1.14 3.52 -8.17
CA LEU A 25 -2.60 3.61 -8.13
C LEU A 25 -3.20 2.36 -8.78
N SER A 26 -3.80 1.48 -7.97
CA SER A 26 -4.41 0.24 -8.43
C SER A 26 -5.90 0.37 -8.75
N GLN A 27 -6.57 1.42 -8.24
CA GLN A 27 -7.95 1.74 -8.61
C GLN A 27 -8.30 3.20 -8.29
N LEU A 28 -9.09 3.86 -9.13
CA LEU A 28 -9.69 5.17 -8.85
C LEU A 28 -11.19 5.10 -9.16
N GLY A 29 -12.02 5.12 -8.11
CA GLY A 29 -13.46 4.86 -8.26
C GLY A 29 -13.73 3.57 -9.04
N PRO A 30 -14.49 3.61 -10.16
CA PRO A 30 -14.77 2.44 -10.99
C PRO A 30 -13.62 2.05 -11.93
N ILE A 31 -12.58 2.88 -12.08
CA ILE A 31 -11.52 2.69 -13.07
C ILE A 31 -10.36 1.89 -12.46
N ARG A 32 -9.98 0.79 -13.12
CA ARG A 32 -8.78 0.01 -12.81
C ARG A 32 -7.80 0.10 -13.98
N PRO A 33 -6.48 0.13 -13.73
CA PRO A 33 -5.48 0.03 -14.80
C PRO A 33 -5.71 -1.22 -15.65
N ALA A 34 -5.77 -1.06 -16.97
CA ALA A 34 -5.97 -2.17 -17.91
C ALA A 34 -4.70 -2.98 -18.20
N GLY A 35 -3.56 -2.55 -17.66
CA GLY A 35 -2.25 -3.15 -17.83
C GLY A 35 -1.31 -2.68 -16.74
N PHE A 36 -0.07 -3.15 -16.79
CA PHE A 36 0.92 -2.85 -15.77
C PHE A 36 2.32 -2.68 -16.37
N ASP A 37 2.89 -1.50 -16.18
CA ASP A 37 4.26 -1.14 -16.52
C ASP A 37 4.80 -0.21 -15.44
N TRP A 38 5.83 -0.68 -14.75
CA TRP A 38 6.53 0.05 -13.70
C TRP A 38 7.15 1.36 -14.21
N ASP A 39 7.54 1.44 -15.47
CA ASP A 39 8.17 2.62 -16.04
C ASP A 39 7.17 3.76 -16.27
N GLN A 40 5.86 3.47 -16.27
CA GLN A 40 4.82 4.51 -16.42
C GLN A 40 4.46 5.18 -15.11
N VAL A 41 4.64 4.51 -13.97
CA VAL A 41 4.12 4.94 -12.67
C VAL A 41 4.51 6.38 -12.35
N GLU A 42 5.79 6.73 -12.47
CA GLU A 42 6.28 8.08 -12.15
C GLU A 42 6.16 9.08 -13.32
N ARG A 43 5.69 8.64 -14.50
CA ARG A 43 5.57 9.47 -15.71
C ARG A 43 4.22 10.18 -15.85
N ASN A 44 3.31 9.96 -14.91
CA ASN A 44 1.98 10.55 -14.91
C ASN A 44 1.60 11.00 -13.49
N PRO A 45 0.68 11.98 -13.35
CA PRO A 45 0.36 12.56 -12.05
C PRO A 45 -0.46 11.61 -11.15
N PHE A 46 -0.91 10.47 -11.66
CA PHE A 46 -1.77 9.54 -10.94
C PHE A 46 -1.02 8.41 -10.26
N PHE A 47 0.28 8.25 -10.52
CA PHE A 47 1.00 7.01 -10.20
C PHE A 47 0.37 5.77 -10.86
N CYS A 48 -0.25 5.95 -12.02
CA CYS A 48 -0.91 4.85 -12.74
C CYS A 48 0.14 4.01 -13.47
N PRO A 49 0.11 2.67 -13.38
CA PRO A 49 1.05 1.80 -14.08
C PRO A 49 0.68 1.57 -15.56
N CYS A 50 -0.35 2.24 -16.10
CA CYS A 50 -0.82 2.02 -17.45
C CYS A 50 -1.08 3.35 -18.17
N ALA A 51 -0.18 3.72 -19.09
CA ALA A 51 -0.31 4.95 -19.86
C ALA A 51 -1.64 5.04 -20.63
N ALA A 52 -2.16 3.92 -21.14
CA ALA A 52 -3.45 3.87 -21.85
C ALA A 52 -4.66 4.15 -20.94
N THR A 53 -4.52 3.96 -19.62
CA THR A 53 -5.60 4.26 -18.64
C THR A 53 -5.58 5.74 -18.23
N VAL A 54 -4.46 6.45 -18.37
CA VAL A 54 -4.31 7.85 -17.90
C VAL A 54 -5.37 8.80 -18.49
N PRO A 55 -5.67 8.81 -19.80
CA PRO A 55 -6.69 9.71 -20.35
C PRO A 55 -8.10 9.48 -19.76
N LEU A 56 -8.44 8.23 -19.41
CA LEU A 56 -9.72 7.90 -18.77
C LEU A 56 -9.77 8.45 -17.34
N LEU A 57 -8.66 8.39 -16.61
CA LEU A 57 -8.55 8.97 -15.27
C LEU A 57 -8.68 10.50 -15.31
N GLU A 58 -8.04 11.15 -16.29
CA GLU A 58 -8.13 12.61 -16.47
C GLU A 58 -9.56 13.06 -16.74
N ALA A 59 -10.23 12.42 -17.72
CA ALA A 59 -11.63 12.71 -18.05
C ALA A 59 -12.54 12.53 -16.84
N TYR A 60 -12.40 11.43 -16.12
CA TYR A 60 -13.22 11.15 -14.94
C TYR A 60 -12.98 12.16 -13.80
N MET A 61 -11.73 12.58 -13.60
CA MET A 61 -11.41 13.61 -12.61
C MET A 61 -11.95 14.99 -13.00
N ASP A 62 -12.00 15.32 -14.29
CA ASP A 62 -12.64 16.54 -14.77
C ASP A 62 -14.15 16.52 -14.56
N ASP A 63 -14.80 15.38 -14.76
CA ASP A 63 -16.23 15.22 -14.52
C ASP A 63 -16.55 15.35 -13.02
N LEU A 64 -15.78 14.68 -12.14
CA LEU A 64 -15.91 14.86 -10.69
C LEU A 64 -15.70 16.32 -10.26
N ARG A 65 -14.74 17.02 -10.87
CA ARG A 65 -14.55 18.46 -10.64
C ARG A 65 -15.81 19.21 -11.04
N LYS A 66 -16.38 19.02 -12.23
CA LYS A 66 -17.60 19.70 -12.68
C LYS A 66 -18.78 19.43 -11.75
N GLU A 67 -18.97 18.18 -11.34
CA GLU A 67 -19.98 17.75 -10.37
C GLU A 67 -19.76 18.34 -8.97
N GLY A 68 -18.52 18.75 -8.67
CA GLY A 68 -18.15 19.23 -7.35
C GLY A 68 -18.12 18.13 -6.30
N ASN A 69 -17.89 16.89 -6.73
CA ASN A 69 -17.91 15.67 -5.92
C ASN A 69 -16.49 15.11 -5.74
N SER A 70 -16.36 13.98 -5.04
CA SER A 70 -15.09 13.29 -4.83
C SER A 70 -15.25 11.77 -4.90
N ILE A 71 -14.13 11.07 -5.03
CA ILE A 71 -14.09 9.62 -5.16
C ILE A 71 -12.97 9.00 -4.33
N GLY A 72 -13.14 7.73 -3.98
CA GLY A 72 -12.13 6.92 -3.32
C GLY A 72 -11.13 6.34 -4.31
N ALA A 73 -10.08 5.71 -3.78
CA ALA A 73 -9.06 5.03 -4.57
C ALA A 73 -8.48 3.85 -3.81
N ALA A 74 -7.79 2.97 -4.52
CA ALA A 74 -6.92 1.95 -3.95
C ALA A 74 -5.48 2.16 -4.44
N ILE A 75 -4.54 2.04 -3.53
CA ILE A 75 -3.10 2.07 -3.81
C ILE A 75 -2.54 0.70 -3.48
N THR A 76 -1.65 0.19 -4.34
CA THR A 76 -0.86 -0.99 -4.06
C THR A 76 0.60 -0.59 -3.87
N VAL A 77 1.25 -1.12 -2.84
CA VAL A 77 2.67 -0.95 -2.58
C VAL A 77 3.32 -2.32 -2.52
N VAL A 78 4.45 -2.45 -3.21
CA VAL A 78 5.23 -3.67 -3.33
C VAL A 78 6.61 -3.42 -2.76
N ALA A 79 7.08 -4.33 -1.90
CA ALA A 79 8.49 -4.40 -1.53
C ALA A 79 9.11 -5.67 -2.12
N THR A 80 10.13 -5.50 -2.95
CA THR A 80 10.85 -6.59 -3.63
C THR A 80 12.23 -6.79 -3.01
N GLY A 81 12.85 -7.95 -3.25
CA GLY A 81 14.18 -8.26 -2.70
C GLY A 81 14.15 -8.56 -1.19
N MET A 82 13.05 -9.12 -0.72
CA MET A 82 12.81 -9.35 0.70
C MET A 82 13.68 -10.49 1.25
N PRO A 83 14.34 -10.33 2.40
CA PRO A 83 14.91 -11.45 3.14
C PRO A 83 13.81 -12.24 3.85
N THR A 84 14.11 -13.48 4.22
CA THR A 84 13.24 -14.30 5.06
C THR A 84 13.37 -13.91 6.54
N GLY A 85 12.27 -14.00 7.30
CA GLY A 85 12.30 -13.91 8.76
C GLY A 85 12.20 -12.52 9.38
N LEU A 86 11.86 -11.47 8.63
CA LEU A 86 11.51 -10.16 9.21
C LEU A 86 10.12 -10.22 9.85
N GLY A 87 9.99 -9.80 11.10
CA GLY A 87 8.75 -9.85 11.89
C GLY A 87 8.99 -10.37 13.31
N GLU A 88 8.23 -9.89 14.29
CA GLU A 88 8.32 -10.31 15.70
C GLU A 88 6.97 -10.80 16.24
N PRO A 89 6.59 -12.06 15.97
CA PRO A 89 5.40 -12.66 16.57
C PRO A 89 5.50 -12.69 18.11
N VAL A 90 4.38 -12.59 18.85
CA VAL A 90 2.98 -12.63 18.37
C VAL A 90 2.39 -11.23 18.12
N PHE A 91 2.88 -10.20 18.81
CA PHE A 91 2.24 -8.88 18.80
C PHE A 91 2.73 -7.98 17.65
N ASP A 92 4.03 -7.99 17.38
CA ASP A 92 4.69 -7.14 16.38
C ASP A 92 4.98 -7.95 15.12
N ARG A 93 3.99 -8.73 14.67
CA ARG A 93 4.07 -9.42 13.37
C ARG A 93 4.23 -8.40 12.25
N LEU A 94 4.97 -8.76 11.21
CA LEU A 94 5.30 -7.82 10.13
C LEU A 94 4.02 -7.25 9.46
N ASP A 95 3.04 -8.10 9.20
CA ASP A 95 1.75 -7.73 8.63
C ASP A 95 0.93 -6.84 9.57
N ALA A 96 0.99 -7.08 10.89
CA ALA A 96 0.33 -6.26 11.89
C ALA A 96 0.88 -4.83 11.92
N ASP A 97 2.20 -4.68 11.92
CA ASP A 97 2.85 -3.37 11.91
C ASP A 97 2.68 -2.63 10.57
N ILE A 98 2.71 -3.36 9.45
CA ILE A 98 2.36 -2.80 8.14
C ILE A 98 0.92 -2.28 8.18
N ALA A 99 -0.04 -3.08 8.67
CA ALA A 99 -1.44 -2.68 8.74
C ALA A 99 -1.64 -1.44 9.63
N HIS A 100 -0.99 -1.40 10.79
CA HIS A 100 -0.98 -0.24 11.69
C HIS A 100 -0.42 1.01 10.98
N ALA A 101 0.75 0.89 10.35
CA ALA A 101 1.40 1.99 9.65
C ALA A 101 0.57 2.52 8.48
N MET A 102 -0.03 1.63 7.69
CA MET A 102 -0.90 1.98 6.56
C MET A 102 -2.19 2.65 7.02
N MET A 103 -2.82 2.14 8.09
CA MET A 103 -4.04 2.73 8.65
C MET A 103 -3.79 4.12 9.26
N SER A 104 -2.55 4.48 9.58
CA SER A 104 -2.17 5.81 10.04
C SER A 104 -2.27 6.90 8.96
N ILE A 105 -2.44 6.52 7.69
CA ILE A 105 -2.59 7.44 6.56
C ILE A 105 -4.05 7.91 6.53
N ASN A 106 -4.27 9.23 6.53
CA ASN A 106 -5.62 9.78 6.50
C ASN A 106 -6.39 9.25 5.27
N ALA A 107 -7.69 9.04 5.45
CA ALA A 107 -8.63 8.44 4.53
C ALA A 107 -8.48 6.93 4.30
N VAL A 108 -7.43 6.25 4.77
CA VAL A 108 -7.36 4.78 4.71
C VAL A 108 -8.46 4.17 5.58
N LYS A 109 -9.21 3.23 5.01
CA LYS A 109 -10.32 2.51 5.65
C LYS A 109 -10.16 0.99 5.62
N GLY A 110 -9.21 0.47 4.85
CA GLY A 110 -8.89 -0.96 4.77
C GLY A 110 -7.46 -1.15 4.31
N VAL A 111 -6.85 -2.23 4.81
CA VAL A 111 -5.50 -2.68 4.45
C VAL A 111 -5.59 -4.17 4.15
N GLU A 112 -4.97 -4.59 3.06
CA GLU A 112 -4.92 -5.96 2.56
C GLU A 112 -3.46 -6.36 2.36
N ILE A 113 -3.12 -7.60 2.72
CA ILE A 113 -1.83 -8.23 2.44
C ILE A 113 -2.08 -9.40 1.47
N GLY A 114 -1.25 -9.52 0.43
CA GLY A 114 -1.35 -10.60 -0.55
C GLY A 114 -2.70 -10.64 -1.27
N ALA A 115 -3.37 -11.80 -1.22
CA ALA A 115 -4.71 -11.99 -1.76
C ALA A 115 -5.77 -11.08 -1.10
N GLY A 116 -5.48 -10.51 0.07
CA GLY A 116 -6.37 -9.56 0.73
C GLY A 116 -7.72 -10.16 1.06
N PHE A 117 -8.79 -9.39 0.89
CA PHE A 117 -10.14 -9.89 1.13
C PHE A 117 -10.58 -10.95 0.13
N ALA A 118 -9.89 -11.14 -1.00
CA ALA A 118 -10.22 -12.23 -1.93
C ALA A 118 -9.91 -13.62 -1.35
N CYS A 119 -9.15 -13.71 -0.25
CA CYS A 119 -8.87 -14.98 0.42
C CYS A 119 -10.13 -15.68 0.96
N VAL A 120 -11.20 -14.93 1.26
CA VAL A 120 -12.44 -15.48 1.86
C VAL A 120 -13.23 -16.36 0.88
N GLU A 121 -12.98 -16.21 -0.43
CA GLU A 121 -13.63 -17.00 -1.48
C GLU A 121 -12.79 -18.23 -1.88
N GLN A 122 -11.55 -18.35 -1.39
CA GLN A 122 -10.60 -19.38 -1.81
C GLN A 122 -10.66 -20.62 -0.93
N LYS A 123 -10.54 -21.80 -1.54
CA LYS A 123 -10.31 -23.05 -0.80
C LYS A 123 -8.85 -23.13 -0.34
N GLY A 124 -8.58 -23.90 0.70
CA GLY A 124 -7.20 -24.12 1.16
C GLY A 124 -6.25 -24.70 0.10
N THR A 125 -6.77 -25.50 -0.84
CA THR A 125 -6.01 -26.03 -1.99
C THR A 125 -5.68 -24.99 -3.05
N GLU A 126 -6.40 -23.86 -3.06
CA GLU A 126 -6.19 -22.74 -3.98
C GLU A 126 -5.34 -21.65 -3.31
N HIS A 127 -5.56 -21.41 -2.01
CA HIS A 127 -4.89 -20.35 -1.26
C HIS A 127 -3.47 -20.73 -0.82
N ARG A 128 -3.18 -22.02 -0.63
CA ARG A 128 -1.87 -22.47 -0.12
C ARG A 128 -0.79 -22.23 -1.17
N ASP A 129 0.19 -21.41 -0.80
CA ASP A 129 1.40 -21.21 -1.61
C ASP A 129 2.32 -22.44 -1.52
N GLU A 130 2.35 -23.23 -2.60
CA GLU A 130 3.19 -24.42 -2.68
C GLU A 130 4.64 -24.06 -3.01
N MET A 131 5.59 -24.88 -2.55
CA MET A 131 7.03 -24.66 -2.71
C MET A 131 7.68 -25.76 -3.54
N THR A 132 8.66 -25.35 -4.35
CA THR A 132 9.61 -26.22 -5.04
C THR A 132 11.04 -25.80 -4.65
N PRO A 133 12.08 -26.59 -5.00
CA PRO A 133 13.47 -26.14 -4.82
C PRO A 133 13.81 -24.83 -5.54
N ALA A 134 13.00 -24.41 -6.52
CA ALA A 134 13.18 -23.17 -7.27
C ALA A 134 12.44 -21.96 -6.68
N GLY A 135 11.56 -22.14 -5.70
CA GLY A 135 10.73 -21.06 -5.17
C GLY A 135 9.30 -21.47 -4.84
N PHE A 136 8.56 -20.51 -4.30
CA PHE A 136 7.11 -20.59 -4.20
C PHE A 136 6.47 -20.53 -5.59
N LEU A 137 5.38 -21.27 -5.78
CA LEU A 137 4.63 -21.30 -7.06
C LEU A 137 3.59 -20.18 -7.17
N SER A 138 3.25 -19.54 -6.06
CA SER A 138 2.28 -18.45 -5.95
C SER A 138 2.61 -17.57 -4.74
N ASN A 139 1.99 -16.39 -4.64
CA ASN A 139 2.18 -15.44 -3.53
C ASN A 139 0.85 -14.92 -2.99
N HIS A 140 -0.06 -15.83 -2.63
CA HIS A 140 -1.34 -15.50 -2.02
C HIS A 140 -1.16 -14.92 -0.60
N ALA A 141 -0.12 -15.32 0.11
CA ALA A 141 0.28 -14.78 1.40
C ALA A 141 0.83 -13.34 1.32
N GLY A 142 1.22 -12.86 0.14
CA GLY A 142 1.75 -11.51 -0.04
C GLY A 142 3.07 -11.28 0.66
N GLY A 143 3.95 -12.28 0.63
CA GLY A 143 5.30 -12.21 1.20
C GLY A 143 5.37 -12.38 2.71
N ILE A 144 4.24 -12.65 3.40
CA ILE A 144 4.20 -12.76 4.87
C ILE A 144 3.48 -14.04 5.27
N LEU A 145 4.20 -14.95 5.93
CA LEU A 145 3.68 -16.24 6.41
C LEU A 145 3.87 -16.31 7.93
N GLY A 146 2.80 -16.56 8.68
CA GLY A 146 2.88 -16.64 10.14
C GLY A 146 3.33 -15.35 10.84
N GLY A 147 3.27 -14.20 10.15
CA GLY A 147 3.72 -12.91 10.66
C GLY A 147 5.19 -12.58 10.41
N ILE A 148 5.92 -13.40 9.64
CA ILE A 148 7.29 -13.15 9.21
C ILE A 148 7.40 -13.14 7.68
N SER A 149 8.40 -12.45 7.13
CA SER A 149 8.63 -12.41 5.69
C SER A 149 9.04 -13.78 5.13
N SER A 150 8.44 -14.18 4.00
CA SER A 150 8.71 -15.45 3.31
C SER A 150 9.86 -15.39 2.29
N GLY A 151 10.36 -14.18 2.01
CA GLY A 151 11.36 -13.91 0.96
C GLY A 151 10.75 -13.52 -0.38
N GLN A 152 9.46 -13.81 -0.60
CA GLN A 152 8.72 -13.30 -1.75
C GLN A 152 8.42 -11.80 -1.60
N ASP A 153 7.99 -11.18 -2.69
CA ASP A 153 7.54 -9.79 -2.68
C ASP A 153 6.44 -9.58 -1.63
N VAL A 154 6.60 -8.54 -0.81
CA VAL A 154 5.56 -8.11 0.12
C VAL A 154 4.55 -7.24 -0.64
N LEU A 155 3.30 -7.69 -0.67
CA LEU A 155 2.21 -7.06 -1.42
C LEU A 155 1.20 -6.45 -0.46
N VAL A 156 1.07 -5.12 -0.50
CA VAL A 156 0.15 -4.37 0.38
C VAL A 156 -0.81 -3.54 -0.46
N ARG A 157 -2.11 -3.64 -0.20
CA ARG A 157 -3.12 -2.79 -0.83
C ARG A 157 -3.91 -2.02 0.22
N ILE A 158 -4.10 -0.73 -0.01
CA ILE A 158 -4.85 0.16 0.89
C ILE A 158 -6.04 0.76 0.17
N ALA A 159 -7.17 0.86 0.87
CA ALA A 159 -8.40 1.48 0.37
C ALA A 159 -8.59 2.86 1.02
N LEU A 160 -8.68 3.91 0.20
CA LEU A 160 -8.90 5.28 0.65
C LEU A 160 -10.32 5.74 0.33
N LYS A 161 -11.01 6.27 1.34
CA LYS A 161 -12.36 6.84 1.18
C LYS A 161 -12.33 8.14 0.36
N PRO A 162 -13.47 8.54 -0.24
CA PRO A 162 -13.64 9.89 -0.78
C PRO A 162 -13.39 11.00 0.27
N THR A 163 -12.96 12.17 -0.20
CA THR A 163 -12.82 13.36 0.64
C THR A 163 -14.17 13.90 1.08
N SER A 164 -14.29 14.28 2.34
CA SER A 164 -15.54 14.83 2.87
C SER A 164 -15.74 16.31 2.51
N SER A 165 -14.67 17.03 2.20
CA SER A 165 -14.71 18.44 1.79
C SER A 165 -15.00 18.54 0.29
N ILE A 166 -16.27 18.71 -0.05
CA ILE A 166 -16.75 18.86 -1.42
C ILE A 166 -17.57 20.16 -1.57
N ARG A 167 -17.88 20.54 -2.81
CA ARG A 167 -18.62 21.80 -3.09
C ARG A 167 -20.12 21.64 -2.92
N LEU A 168 -20.61 20.41 -2.90
CA LEU A 168 -22.00 20.09 -2.62
C LEU A 168 -22.29 20.30 -1.12
N PRO A 169 -23.41 20.94 -0.77
CA PRO A 169 -23.81 21.11 0.63
C PRO A 169 -24.07 19.77 1.31
N GLY A 170 -23.63 19.69 2.57
CA GLY A 170 -23.87 18.56 3.45
C GLY A 170 -24.52 18.99 4.76
N ARG A 171 -25.42 18.16 5.29
CA ARG A 171 -25.98 18.36 6.63
C ARG A 171 -24.93 18.02 7.68
N THR A 172 -24.83 18.85 8.70
CA THR A 172 -23.93 18.65 9.85
C THR A 172 -24.54 19.27 11.11
N ILE A 173 -23.77 19.35 12.18
CA ILE A 173 -24.11 20.09 13.39
C ILE A 173 -23.02 21.11 13.71
N ASP A 174 -23.40 22.22 14.33
CA ASP A 174 -22.45 23.21 14.84
C ASP A 174 -21.93 22.86 16.26
N THR A 175 -21.07 23.72 16.82
CA THR A 175 -20.50 23.52 18.16
C THR A 175 -21.54 23.64 19.29
N SER A 176 -22.74 24.14 19.01
CA SER A 176 -23.86 24.19 19.95
C SER A 176 -24.80 22.98 19.83
N GLY A 177 -24.50 22.05 18.90
CA GLY A 177 -25.29 20.84 18.64
C GLY A 177 -26.50 21.10 17.75
N GLN A 178 -26.61 22.27 17.12
CA GLN A 178 -27.74 22.61 16.25
C GLN A 178 -27.48 22.16 14.82
N ALA A 179 -28.56 21.81 14.11
CA ALA A 179 -28.48 21.43 12.70
C ALA A 179 -27.93 22.58 11.86
N ALA A 180 -26.92 22.28 11.06
CA ALA A 180 -26.24 23.23 10.19
C ALA A 180 -25.98 22.62 8.81
N GLU A 181 -25.63 23.47 7.86
CA GLU A 181 -25.19 23.06 6.54
C GLU A 181 -23.72 23.46 6.35
N VAL A 182 -22.90 22.52 5.88
CA VAL A 182 -21.50 22.76 5.55
C VAL A 182 -21.28 22.71 4.05
N VAL A 183 -20.65 23.76 3.54
CA VAL A 183 -20.21 23.86 2.14
C VAL A 183 -18.77 24.35 2.14
N THR A 184 -17.86 23.55 1.59
CA THR A 184 -16.47 23.96 1.45
C THR A 184 -16.24 24.63 0.11
N LYS A 185 -15.97 25.95 0.12
CA LYS A 185 -15.65 26.74 -1.08
C LYS A 185 -14.15 26.63 -1.41
N GLY A 186 -13.79 26.63 -2.69
CA GLY A 186 -12.40 26.61 -3.15
C GLY A 186 -12.02 25.37 -3.97
N ARG A 187 -10.72 25.20 -4.18
CA ARG A 187 -10.16 24.08 -4.96
C ARG A 187 -9.92 22.89 -4.03
N HIS A 188 -10.74 21.86 -4.19
CA HIS A 188 -10.60 20.60 -3.46
C HIS A 188 -10.03 19.53 -4.37
N ASP A 189 -9.31 18.61 -3.76
CA ASP A 189 -8.82 17.43 -4.47
C ASP A 189 -9.98 16.42 -4.60
N PRO A 190 -10.43 16.08 -5.82
CA PRO A 190 -11.49 15.09 -6.00
C PRO A 190 -11.07 13.70 -5.54
N CYS A 191 -9.77 13.43 -5.40
CA CYS A 191 -9.27 12.15 -4.91
C CYS A 191 -7.92 12.28 -4.20
N VAL A 192 -7.95 12.39 -2.87
CA VAL A 192 -6.73 12.41 -2.04
C VAL A 192 -5.90 11.13 -2.11
N GLY A 193 -6.50 10.03 -2.58
CA GLY A 193 -5.82 8.74 -2.70
C GLY A 193 -4.63 8.76 -3.64
N ILE A 194 -4.66 9.58 -4.70
CA ILE A 194 -3.56 9.69 -5.67
C ILE A 194 -2.25 10.09 -4.98
N ARG A 195 -2.32 11.04 -4.04
CA ARG A 195 -1.15 11.56 -3.34
C ARG A 195 -0.70 10.68 -2.18
N ALA A 196 -1.45 9.62 -1.86
CA ALA A 196 -1.09 8.69 -0.81
C ALA A 196 0.02 7.73 -1.23
N THR A 197 0.28 7.53 -2.52
CA THR A 197 1.27 6.56 -3.02
C THR A 197 2.66 6.75 -2.39
N PRO A 198 3.29 7.94 -2.43
CA PRO A 198 4.61 8.12 -1.82
C PRO A 198 4.59 8.02 -0.29
N ILE A 199 3.44 8.29 0.34
CA ILE A 199 3.27 8.17 1.79
C ILE A 199 3.21 6.68 2.17
N ALA A 200 2.46 5.88 1.43
CA ALA A 200 2.33 4.44 1.65
C ALA A 200 3.67 3.73 1.43
N GLU A 201 4.41 4.09 0.38
CA GLU A 201 5.79 3.63 0.20
C GLU A 201 6.68 3.96 1.40
N ALA A 202 6.62 5.20 1.88
CA ALA A 202 7.41 5.63 3.03
C ALA A 202 7.05 4.87 4.30
N MET A 203 5.76 4.62 4.54
CA MET A 203 5.30 3.86 5.71
C MET A 203 5.76 2.40 5.63
N LEU A 204 5.66 1.75 4.47
CA LEU A 204 6.18 0.39 4.29
C LEU A 204 7.69 0.34 4.53
N ALA A 205 8.44 1.26 3.92
CA ALA A 205 9.89 1.32 4.09
C ALA A 205 10.32 1.54 5.55
N LEU A 206 9.59 2.37 6.31
CA LEU A 206 9.87 2.59 7.73
C LEU A 206 9.64 1.32 8.56
N VAL A 207 8.54 0.59 8.32
CA VAL A 207 8.27 -0.67 9.00
C VAL A 207 9.31 -1.73 8.66
N LEU A 208 9.66 -1.87 7.37
CA LEU A 208 10.67 -2.82 6.92
C LEU A 208 12.05 -2.50 7.51
N MET A 209 12.42 -1.22 7.59
CA MET A 209 13.68 -0.78 8.20
C MET A 209 13.72 -1.13 9.69
N ASP A 210 12.62 -0.89 10.42
CA ASP A 210 12.54 -1.23 11.83
C ASP A 210 12.70 -2.74 12.04
N HIS A 211 11.91 -3.54 11.33
CA HIS A 211 11.98 -5.01 11.42
C HIS A 211 13.33 -5.58 10.98
N LEU A 212 14.00 -4.97 10.01
CA LEU A 212 15.36 -5.33 9.63
C LEU A 212 16.36 -5.10 10.78
N LEU A 213 16.26 -3.95 11.45
CA LEU A 213 17.14 -3.63 12.59
C LEU A 213 16.85 -4.53 13.80
N ARG A 214 15.58 -4.80 14.09
CA ARG A 214 15.15 -5.74 15.14
C ARG A 214 15.68 -7.14 14.88
N HIS A 215 15.47 -7.66 13.66
CA HIS A 215 15.97 -8.97 13.24
C HIS A 215 17.49 -9.07 13.38
N ARG A 216 18.23 -8.03 12.98
CA ARG A 216 19.68 -7.96 13.17
C ARG A 216 20.07 -8.00 14.65
N GLY A 217 19.33 -7.30 15.51
CA GLY A 217 19.53 -7.31 16.96
C GLY A 217 19.45 -8.71 17.57
N GLN A 218 18.51 -9.54 17.11
CA GLN A 218 18.32 -10.90 17.65
C GLN A 218 19.32 -11.92 17.13
N ASN A 219 19.92 -11.68 15.96
CA ASN A 219 20.71 -12.67 15.22
C ASN A 219 22.16 -12.25 14.99
N THR A 220 22.75 -11.49 15.91
CA THR A 220 24.12 -10.95 15.73
C THR A 220 25.13 -12.07 15.46
N GLY A 221 25.68 -12.13 14.23
CA GLY A 221 26.68 -13.12 13.82
C GLY A 221 26.12 -14.45 13.29
N VAL A 222 24.80 -14.59 13.13
CA VAL A 222 24.17 -15.82 12.63
C VAL A 222 24.06 -15.79 11.11
N VAL A 223 24.60 -16.81 10.46
CA VAL A 223 24.37 -17.09 9.03
C VAL A 223 23.44 -18.29 8.93
N PRO A 224 22.30 -18.19 8.22
CA PRO A 224 21.43 -19.33 8.03
C PRO A 224 22.19 -20.51 7.42
N PRO A 225 22.03 -21.75 7.95
CA PRO A 225 22.68 -22.94 7.39
C PRO A 225 22.12 -23.33 6.02
N THR A 226 20.98 -22.75 5.65
CA THR A 226 20.26 -22.98 4.39
C THR A 226 20.27 -21.72 3.55
N SER A 227 20.58 -21.86 2.26
CA SER A 227 20.41 -20.76 1.31
C SER A 227 18.93 -20.39 1.19
N PRO A 228 18.60 -19.09 1.06
CA PRO A 228 17.25 -18.69 0.71
C PRO A 228 16.82 -19.39 -0.58
N ILE A 229 15.59 -19.91 -0.61
CA ILE A 229 15.00 -20.35 -1.87
C ILE A 229 14.78 -19.08 -2.70
N ALA A 230 15.24 -19.05 -3.94
CA ALA A 230 15.07 -17.90 -4.82
C ALA A 230 13.57 -17.56 -4.94
N ALA A 231 13.24 -16.27 -4.81
CA ALA A 231 11.89 -15.75 -5.02
C ALA A 231 11.57 -15.65 -6.52
#